data_AF-A0A1G7KBQ2-F1
#
_entry.id   AF-A0A1G7KBQ2-F1
#
_cell.length_a   1.000
_cell.length_b   1.000
_cell.length_c   1.000
_cell.angle_alpha   90.00
_cell.angle_beta   90.00
_cell.angle_gamma   90.00
#
_symmetry.space_group_name_H-M   'P 1'
#
loop_
_entity.id
_entity.type
_entity.pdbx_description
1 polymer ?
#
loop_
_entity_poly.entity_id
_entity_poly.type
_entity_poly.pdbx_seq_one_letter_code
_entity_poly.pdbx_strand_id
1 'polypeptide(L)'
;MAATAPTRYLPIAGGLAAGLAVLALVFTSPAEALESWVRQTGIAALVPAANPPLGSTARLLLALVGGGCAAAIVWSALFLLWGTGGLLAPRARRSDEDLPEIRRADAHPDAPPRRPLNAAELEVPVVPAPPPEERTLPEDLDQPLAAFDPSAILAVPREPVRPLSPAGSVGSTIRIDPPGEVATFPSAEEIERIETFAVTPIRRVEEDASPMPIAAEPRIDDEAEPPSIDSLLDRLERGTLRRGRSIN
;
A
#
# COMPACT_ATOMS: atom_id res chain seq x y z
N MET A 1 -7.97 -14.26 -12.26
CA MET A 1 -9.41 -14.45 -11.96
C MET A 1 -9.77 -13.49 -10.85
N ALA A 2 -10.42 -12.38 -11.19
CA ALA A 2 -10.93 -11.44 -10.21
C ALA A 2 -11.88 -12.18 -9.28
N ALA A 3 -11.67 -12.09 -7.96
CA ALA A 3 -12.65 -12.55 -7.00
C ALA A 3 -13.98 -11.91 -7.39
N THR A 4 -14.95 -12.74 -7.75
CA THR A 4 -16.27 -12.27 -8.14
C THR A 4 -16.77 -11.35 -7.03
N ALA A 5 -17.42 -10.25 -7.40
CA ALA A 5 -17.89 -9.22 -6.48
C ALA A 5 -18.77 -9.67 -5.28
N PRO A 6 -19.49 -10.82 -5.26
CA PRO A 6 -20.44 -11.09 -4.17
C PRO A 6 -19.79 -11.44 -2.82
N THR A 7 -18.51 -11.85 -2.77
CA THR A 7 -17.91 -12.28 -1.49
C THR A 7 -17.67 -11.12 -0.51
N ARG A 8 -17.52 -9.88 -1.01
CA ARG A 8 -17.32 -8.69 -0.15
C ARG A 8 -18.55 -8.36 0.70
N TYR A 9 -19.74 -8.70 0.24
CA TYR A 9 -20.99 -8.41 0.95
C TYR A 9 -21.39 -9.51 1.95
N LEU A 10 -20.69 -10.64 1.95
CA LEU A 10 -21.02 -11.80 2.79
C LEU A 10 -21.04 -11.46 4.30
N PRO A 11 -20.05 -10.74 4.88
CA PRO A 11 -20.09 -10.41 6.29
C PRO A 11 -21.26 -9.49 6.64
N ILE A 12 -21.51 -8.48 5.80
CA ILE A 12 -22.59 -7.50 5.99
C ILE A 12 -23.95 -8.19 5.93
N ALA A 13 -24.18 -9.00 4.89
CA ALA A 13 -25.42 -9.74 4.72
C ALA A 13 -25.64 -10.74 5.86
N GLY A 14 -24.59 -11.47 6.26
CA GLY A 14 -24.67 -12.44 7.35
C GLY A 14 -24.94 -11.79 8.71
N GLY A 15 -24.29 -10.65 9.01
CA GLY A 15 -24.56 -9.87 10.20
C GLY A 15 -26.00 -9.35 10.26
N LEU A 16 -26.49 -8.75 9.17
CA LEU A 16 -27.87 -8.27 9.07
C LEU A 16 -28.88 -9.41 9.21
N ALA A 17 -28.65 -10.54 8.55
CA ALA A 17 -29.51 -11.71 8.64
C ALA A 17 -29.56 -12.26 10.07
N ALA A 18 -28.44 -12.35 10.77
CA ALA A 18 -28.38 -12.78 12.16
C ALA A 18 -29.13 -11.83 13.10
N GLY A 19 -28.94 -10.52 12.95
CA GLY A 19 -29.66 -9.53 13.75
C GLY A 19 -31.18 -9.58 13.52
N LEU A 20 -31.62 -9.66 12.27
CA LEU A 20 -33.04 -9.80 11.92
C LEU A 20 -33.64 -11.11 12.44
N ALA A 21 -32.89 -12.21 12.41
CA ALA A 21 -33.34 -13.49 12.94
C ALA A 21 -33.58 -13.43 14.46
N VAL A 22 -32.69 -12.80 15.22
CA VAL A 22 -32.89 -12.60 16.67
C VAL A 22 -34.09 -11.69 16.94
N LEU A 23 -34.25 -10.61 16.17
CA LEU A 23 -35.39 -9.72 16.30
C LEU A 23 -36.70 -10.47 16.04
N ALA A 24 -36.78 -11.25 14.96
CA ALA A 24 -37.93 -12.09 14.65
C ALA A 24 -38.19 -13.13 15.76
N LEU A 25 -37.15 -13.78 16.30
CA LEU A 25 -37.26 -14.74 17.39
C LEU A 25 -37.89 -14.11 18.64
N VAL A 26 -37.43 -12.93 19.05
CA VAL A 26 -37.98 -12.22 20.24
C VAL A 26 -39.45 -11.87 20.03
N PHE A 27 -39.83 -11.36 18.85
CA PHE A 27 -41.22 -10.97 18.58
C PHE A 27 -42.18 -12.15 18.36
N THR A 28 -41.70 -13.27 17.84
CA THR A 28 -42.50 -14.49 17.65
C THR A 28 -42.57 -15.35 18.91
N SER A 29 -41.64 -15.18 19.85
CA SER A 29 -41.63 -15.95 21.09
C SER A 29 -42.80 -15.58 22.04
N PRO A 30 -43.40 -16.57 22.71
CA PRO A 30 -44.43 -16.32 23.72
C PRO A 30 -43.92 -15.46 24.87
N ALA A 31 -44.79 -14.58 25.39
CA ALA A 31 -44.50 -13.69 26.51
C ALA A 31 -43.89 -14.43 27.71
N GLU A 32 -44.53 -15.53 28.10
CA GLU A 32 -44.13 -16.31 29.27
C GLU A 32 -42.78 -16.99 29.09
N ALA A 33 -42.43 -17.38 27.85
CA ALA A 33 -41.13 -17.96 27.55
C ALA A 33 -40.02 -16.91 27.75
N LEU A 34 -40.16 -15.71 27.21
CA LEU A 34 -39.18 -14.65 27.43
C LEU A 34 -39.05 -14.28 28.91
N GLU A 35 -40.16 -14.15 29.61
CA GLU A 35 -40.14 -13.81 31.02
C GLU A 35 -39.49 -14.89 31.89
N SER A 36 -39.73 -16.17 31.59
CA SER A 36 -39.08 -17.27 32.31
C SER A 36 -37.57 -17.26 32.09
N TRP A 37 -37.11 -16.99 30.86
CA TRP A 37 -35.69 -16.86 30.55
C TRP A 37 -35.05 -15.64 31.23
N VAL A 38 -35.72 -14.49 31.23
CA VAL A 38 -35.24 -13.27 31.92
C VAL A 38 -35.18 -13.48 33.43
N ARG A 39 -36.17 -14.19 34.00
CA ARG A 39 -36.15 -14.59 35.43
C ARG A 39 -35.01 -15.56 35.72
N GLN A 40 -34.78 -16.55 34.86
CA GLN A 40 -33.75 -17.58 35.07
C GLN A 40 -32.32 -17.04 34.92
N THR A 41 -32.11 -16.08 34.02
CA THR A 41 -30.81 -15.41 33.83
C THR A 41 -30.49 -14.38 34.93
N GLY A 42 -31.49 -14.00 35.74
CA GLY A 42 -31.31 -13.00 36.81
C GLY A 42 -31.14 -11.57 36.31
N ILE A 43 -31.35 -11.30 35.01
CA ILE A 43 -31.18 -9.96 34.41
C ILE A 43 -32.10 -8.93 35.09
N ALA A 44 -33.28 -9.35 35.54
CA ALA A 44 -34.22 -8.49 36.27
C ALA A 44 -33.63 -7.93 37.59
N ALA A 45 -32.64 -8.60 38.19
CA ALA A 45 -31.97 -8.11 39.40
C ALA A 45 -30.99 -6.96 39.10
N LEU A 46 -30.43 -6.90 37.89
CA LEU A 46 -29.49 -5.86 37.47
C LEU A 46 -30.20 -4.65 36.87
N VAL A 47 -31.33 -4.88 36.18
CA VAL A 47 -32.11 -3.83 35.53
C VAL A 47 -33.54 -3.88 36.06
N PRO A 48 -33.91 -3.02 37.03
CA PRO A 48 -35.26 -3.01 37.60
C PRO A 48 -36.36 -2.75 36.56
N ALA A 49 -36.02 -2.07 35.45
CA ALA A 49 -36.91 -1.85 34.32
C ALA A 49 -37.23 -3.13 33.52
N ALA A 50 -36.57 -4.26 33.81
CA ALA A 50 -36.82 -5.56 33.21
C ALA A 50 -37.74 -6.46 34.05
N ASN A 51 -38.37 -5.92 35.10
CA ASN A 51 -39.34 -6.66 35.89
C ASN A 51 -40.61 -7.00 35.06
N PRO A 52 -41.13 -8.23 35.16
CA PRO A 52 -42.36 -8.62 34.48
C PRO A 52 -43.57 -7.78 34.95
N PRO A 53 -44.56 -7.52 34.08
CA PRO A 53 -44.67 -7.98 32.69
C PRO A 53 -43.75 -7.22 31.72
N LEU A 54 -43.07 -7.94 30.81
CA LEU A 54 -42.23 -7.32 29.79
C LEU A 54 -43.10 -6.61 28.75
N GLY A 55 -43.25 -5.29 28.90
CA GLY A 55 -43.94 -4.43 27.94
C GLY A 55 -43.32 -4.50 26.54
N SER A 56 -44.05 -4.02 25.53
CA SER A 56 -43.59 -4.00 24.13
C SER A 56 -42.28 -3.23 23.95
N THR A 57 -42.07 -2.17 24.72
CA THR A 57 -40.83 -1.37 24.75
C THR A 57 -39.64 -2.19 25.24
N ALA A 58 -39.81 -2.96 26.32
CA ALA A 58 -38.77 -3.82 26.85
C ALA A 58 -38.38 -4.92 25.85
N ARG A 59 -39.36 -5.50 25.14
CA ARG A 59 -39.10 -6.47 24.07
C ARG A 59 -38.37 -5.85 22.89
N LEU A 60 -38.77 -4.65 22.47
CA LEU A 60 -38.10 -3.94 21.39
C LEU A 60 -36.63 -3.65 21.76
N LEU A 61 -36.37 -3.19 22.98
CA LEU A 61 -35.01 -2.95 23.46
C LEU A 61 -34.20 -4.25 23.53
N LEU A 62 -34.76 -5.32 24.07
CA LEU A 62 -34.10 -6.62 24.16
C LEU A 62 -33.80 -7.20 22.76
N ALA A 63 -34.73 -7.06 21.82
CA ALA A 63 -34.56 -7.46 20.43
C ALA A 63 -33.48 -6.63 19.71
N LEU A 64 -33.44 -5.31 19.92
CA LEU A 64 -32.45 -4.43 19.30
C LEU A 64 -31.05 -4.66 19.86
N VAL A 65 -30.91 -4.74 21.18
CA VAL A 65 -29.61 -4.98 21.83
C VAL A 65 -29.11 -6.39 21.52
N GLY A 66 -29.95 -7.40 21.74
CA GLY A 66 -29.59 -8.80 21.45
C GLY A 66 -29.32 -9.03 19.96
N GLY A 67 -30.16 -8.49 19.08
CA GLY A 67 -29.98 -8.59 17.63
C GLY A 67 -28.74 -7.83 17.15
N GLY A 68 -28.46 -6.64 17.69
CA GLY A 68 -27.25 -5.88 17.40
C GLY A 68 -25.98 -6.61 17.81
N CYS A 69 -25.95 -7.19 19.02
CA CYS A 69 -24.82 -8.01 19.49
C CYS A 69 -24.62 -9.25 18.62
N ALA A 70 -25.69 -9.99 18.31
CA ALA A 70 -25.61 -11.17 17.45
C ALA A 70 -25.13 -10.80 16.03
N ALA A 71 -25.64 -9.70 15.47
CA ALA A 71 -25.21 -9.17 14.18
C ALA A 71 -23.71 -8.83 14.19
N ALA A 72 -23.23 -8.14 15.22
CA ALA A 72 -21.83 -7.77 15.35
C ALA A 72 -20.90 -8.99 15.46
N ILE A 73 -21.28 -10.00 16.25
CA ILE A 73 -20.50 -11.23 16.42
C ILE A 73 -20.43 -12.01 15.10
N VAL A 74 -21.57 -12.23 14.45
CA VAL A 74 -21.64 -12.99 13.19
C VAL A 74 -20.92 -12.24 12.06
N TRP A 75 -21.14 -10.93 11.96
CA TRP A 75 -20.39 -10.07 11.03
C TRP A 75 -18.89 -10.16 11.26
N SER A 76 -18.44 -10.06 12.52
CA SER A 76 -17.02 -10.12 12.87
C SER A 76 -16.42 -11.50 12.52
N ALA A 77 -17.11 -12.60 12.85
CA ALA A 77 -16.67 -13.94 12.50
C ALA A 77 -16.58 -14.14 10.98
N LEU A 78 -17.59 -13.72 10.22
CA LEU A 78 -17.57 -13.77 8.75
C LEU A 78 -16.49 -12.88 8.16
N PHE A 79 -16.25 -11.72 8.75
CA PHE A 79 -15.20 -10.79 8.33
C PHE A 79 -13.81 -11.37 8.59
N LEU A 80 -13.58 -11.98 9.74
CA LEU A 80 -12.30 -12.63 10.04
C LEU A 80 -12.07 -13.88 9.18
N LEU A 81 -13.13 -14.54 8.72
CA LEU A 81 -13.02 -15.76 7.95
C LEU A 81 -12.89 -15.49 6.44
N TRP A 82 -13.69 -14.57 5.89
CA TRP A 82 -13.77 -14.26 4.45
C TRP A 82 -13.47 -12.81 4.07
N GLY A 83 -13.27 -11.91 5.04
CA GLY A 83 -12.94 -10.51 4.80
C GLY A 83 -11.52 -10.30 4.29
N THR A 84 -11.12 -9.03 4.19
CA THR A 84 -9.78 -8.64 3.72
C THR A 84 -8.71 -9.15 4.68
N GLY A 85 -7.93 -10.13 4.24
CA GLY A 85 -6.93 -10.79 5.09
C GLY A 85 -7.50 -11.88 6.01
N GLY A 86 -8.75 -12.31 5.79
CA GLY A 86 -9.36 -13.40 6.54
C GLY A 86 -8.68 -14.75 6.28
N LEU A 87 -8.91 -15.72 7.18
CA LEU A 87 -8.25 -17.04 7.15
C LEU A 87 -8.49 -17.83 5.85
N LEU A 88 -9.65 -17.63 5.21
CA LEU A 88 -10.02 -18.25 3.93
C LEU A 88 -9.92 -17.29 2.75
N ALA A 89 -9.44 -16.06 2.97
CA ALA A 89 -9.25 -15.12 1.87
C ALA A 89 -8.19 -15.72 0.91
N PRO A 90 -8.48 -15.75 -0.41
CA PRO A 90 -7.47 -16.14 -1.38
C PRO A 90 -6.25 -15.24 -1.20
N ARG A 91 -5.10 -15.82 -0.82
CA ARG A 91 -3.85 -15.07 -0.88
C ARG A 91 -3.69 -14.66 -2.33
N ALA A 92 -3.83 -13.37 -2.60
CA ALA A 92 -3.57 -12.83 -3.93
C ALA A 92 -2.19 -13.34 -4.34
N ARG A 93 -2.14 -14.13 -5.42
CA ARG A 93 -0.86 -14.48 -6.05
C ARG A 93 -0.25 -13.15 -6.46
N ARG A 94 0.79 -12.74 -5.73
CA ARG A 94 1.55 -11.49 -5.96
C ARG A 94 2.00 -11.48 -7.42
N SER A 95 1.33 -10.70 -8.25
CA SER A 95 1.71 -10.51 -9.65
C SER A 95 2.91 -9.57 -9.73
N ASP A 96 3.71 -9.69 -10.78
CA ASP A 96 4.82 -8.77 -11.05
C ASP A 96 4.35 -7.32 -11.30
N GLU A 97 3.03 -7.09 -11.38
CA GLU A 97 2.39 -5.77 -11.42
C GLU A 97 2.49 -4.97 -10.11
N ASP A 98 2.78 -5.59 -8.97
CA ASP A 98 3.02 -4.88 -7.70
C ASP A 98 4.46 -4.35 -7.56
N LEU A 99 5.28 -4.48 -8.61
CA LEU A 99 6.60 -3.86 -8.63
C LEU A 99 6.44 -2.34 -8.77
N PRO A 100 7.13 -1.54 -7.94
CA PRO A 100 7.14 -0.10 -8.13
C PRO A 100 7.63 0.22 -9.54
N GLU A 101 6.91 1.10 -10.24
CA GLU A 101 7.28 1.53 -11.58
C GLU A 101 8.57 2.35 -11.50
N ILE A 102 9.70 1.68 -11.71
CA ILE A 102 11.02 2.33 -11.76
C ILE A 102 11.11 3.08 -13.09
N ARG A 103 11.49 4.35 -13.03
CA ARG A 103 11.73 5.13 -14.25
C ARG A 103 12.79 4.43 -15.07
N ARG A 104 12.66 4.44 -16.40
CA ARG A 104 13.64 3.81 -17.30
C ARG A 104 15.09 4.28 -17.08
N ALA A 105 15.28 5.50 -16.59
CA ALA A 105 16.59 6.05 -16.23
C ALA A 105 17.20 5.43 -14.96
N ASP A 106 16.35 4.99 -14.03
CA ASP A 106 16.76 4.40 -12.74
C ASP A 106 16.79 2.86 -12.80
N ALA A 107 16.27 2.28 -13.89
CA ALA A 107 16.29 0.85 -14.13
C ALA A 107 17.71 0.40 -14.54
N HIS A 108 18.42 -0.23 -13.60
CA HIS A 108 19.76 -0.75 -13.84
C HIS A 108 19.70 -2.20 -14.38
N PRO A 109 20.49 -2.56 -15.42
CA PRO A 109 20.49 -3.93 -15.96
C PRO A 109 20.89 -4.99 -14.92
N ASP A 110 21.81 -4.64 -14.02
CA ASP A 110 22.31 -5.58 -13.00
C ASP A 110 21.48 -5.60 -11.70
N ALA A 111 20.56 -4.66 -11.51
CA ALA A 111 19.72 -4.58 -10.32
C ALA A 111 18.24 -4.54 -10.73
N PRO A 112 17.63 -5.70 -11.06
CA PRO A 112 16.23 -5.75 -11.42
C PRO A 112 15.37 -5.16 -10.29
N PRO A 113 14.22 -4.52 -10.63
CA PRO A 113 13.30 -3.99 -9.65
C PRO A 113 12.94 -5.05 -8.61
N ARG A 114 13.23 -4.75 -7.34
CA ARG A 114 12.87 -5.62 -6.21
C ARG A 114 11.60 -5.09 -5.58
N ARG A 115 10.74 -6.01 -5.16
CA ARG A 115 9.52 -5.68 -4.41
C ARG A 115 9.91 -5.05 -3.07
N PRO A 116 9.15 -4.06 -2.55
CA PRO A 116 9.37 -3.56 -1.20
C PRO A 116 9.19 -4.69 -0.20
N LEU A 117 10.07 -4.76 0.80
CA LEU A 117 9.98 -5.71 1.90
C LEU A 117 8.68 -5.49 2.67
N ASN A 118 7.91 -6.55 2.89
CA ASN A 118 6.75 -6.48 3.78
C ASN A 118 7.13 -6.87 5.21
N ALA A 119 6.31 -6.47 6.18
CA ALA A 119 6.58 -6.72 7.60
C ALA A 119 6.75 -8.22 7.93
N ALA A 120 6.03 -9.11 7.22
CA ALA A 120 6.15 -10.55 7.42
C ALA A 120 7.50 -11.13 6.93
N GLU A 121 8.16 -10.47 5.99
CA GLU A 121 9.51 -10.84 5.52
C GLU A 121 10.61 -10.33 6.47
N LEU A 122 10.30 -9.36 7.33
CA LEU A 122 11.23 -8.80 8.31
C LEU A 122 11.47 -9.73 9.52
N GLU A 123 10.57 -10.68 9.75
CA GLU A 123 10.63 -11.61 10.89
C GLU A 123 11.58 -12.79 10.66
N VAL A 124 12.10 -12.96 9.44
CA VAL A 124 13.11 -13.99 9.17
C VAL A 124 14.43 -13.53 9.82
N PRO A 125 14.98 -14.26 10.80
CA PRO A 125 16.28 -13.92 11.35
C PRO A 125 17.28 -13.89 10.20
N VAL A 126 17.86 -12.73 9.94
CA VAL A 126 18.99 -12.62 9.02
C VAL A 126 20.09 -13.45 9.66
N VAL A 127 20.28 -14.67 9.16
CA VAL A 127 21.43 -15.49 9.55
C VAL A 127 22.63 -14.68 9.10
N PRO A 128 23.44 -14.14 10.02
CA PRO A 128 24.61 -13.38 9.62
C PRO A 128 25.46 -14.30 8.75
N ALA A 129 25.83 -13.82 7.57
CA ALA A 129 26.82 -14.52 6.76
C ALA A 129 28.03 -14.82 7.66
N PRO A 130 28.66 -16.00 7.54
CA PRO A 130 29.87 -16.27 8.31
C PRO A 130 30.84 -15.11 8.10
N PRO A 131 31.44 -14.57 9.19
CA PRO A 131 32.40 -13.48 9.05
C PRO A 131 33.46 -13.92 8.04
N PRO A 132 33.89 -13.04 7.12
CA PRO A 132 34.97 -13.37 6.20
C PRO A 132 36.16 -13.86 7.02
N GLU A 133 36.70 -15.03 6.69
CA GLU A 133 37.88 -15.57 7.37
C GLU A 133 39.03 -14.57 7.21
N GLU A 134 39.47 -13.97 8.33
CA GLU A 134 40.65 -13.12 8.35
C GLU A 134 41.87 -13.95 7.97
N ARG A 135 42.39 -13.76 6.75
CA ARG A 135 43.64 -14.39 6.31
C ARG A 135 44.80 -13.60 6.90
N THR A 136 45.71 -14.28 7.59
CA THR A 136 46.96 -13.69 8.08
C THR A 136 47.75 -13.14 6.90
N LEU A 137 48.23 -11.90 7.02
CA LEU A 137 49.16 -11.35 6.03
C LEU A 137 50.39 -12.27 5.93
N PRO A 138 50.87 -12.56 4.70
CA PRO A 138 52.09 -13.33 4.51
C PRO A 138 53.28 -12.62 5.16
N GLU A 139 54.21 -13.38 5.75
CA GLU A 139 55.45 -12.82 6.32
C GLU A 139 56.35 -12.20 5.25
N ASP A 140 56.22 -12.65 4.00
CA ASP A 140 57.00 -12.18 2.86
C ASP A 140 56.11 -11.40 1.89
N LEU A 141 56.24 -10.06 1.93
CA LEU A 141 55.52 -9.14 1.05
C LEU A 141 56.15 -9.03 -0.34
N ASP A 142 57.35 -9.57 -0.54
CA ASP A 142 58.03 -9.57 -1.84
C ASP A 142 57.61 -10.78 -2.70
N GLN A 143 56.79 -11.68 -2.14
CA GLN A 143 56.23 -12.80 -2.89
C GLN A 143 55.22 -12.29 -3.95
N PRO A 144 55.34 -12.69 -5.23
CA PRO A 144 54.46 -12.21 -6.28
C PRO A 144 53.00 -12.62 -6.01
N LEU A 145 52.04 -11.70 -6.24
CA LEU A 145 50.60 -11.92 -6.04
C LEU A 145 50.07 -13.19 -6.73
N ALA A 146 50.70 -13.61 -7.83
CA ALA A 146 50.39 -14.84 -8.56
C ALA A 146 50.51 -16.12 -7.72
N ALA A 147 51.31 -16.11 -6.65
CA ALA A 147 51.49 -17.23 -5.74
C ALA A 147 50.28 -17.39 -4.79
N PHE A 148 49.60 -16.30 -4.44
CA PHE A 148 48.43 -16.32 -3.54
C PHE A 148 47.13 -16.62 -4.27
N ASP A 149 47.00 -16.14 -5.50
CA ASP A 149 45.88 -16.43 -6.37
C ASP A 149 46.38 -16.74 -7.78
N PRO A 150 46.69 -18.00 -8.09
CA PRO A 150 47.15 -18.39 -9.42
C PRO A 150 46.08 -18.19 -10.50
N SER A 151 44.81 -17.96 -10.11
CA SER A 151 43.72 -17.66 -11.03
C SER A 151 43.55 -16.17 -11.31
N ALA A 152 44.18 -15.28 -10.52
CA ALA A 152 44.12 -13.84 -10.72
C ALA A 152 44.91 -13.37 -11.94
N ILE A 153 46.00 -14.06 -12.31
CA ILE A 153 46.74 -13.81 -13.55
C ILE A 153 46.34 -14.87 -14.57
N LEU A 154 45.57 -14.45 -15.57
CA LEU A 154 45.25 -15.32 -16.69
C LEU A 154 46.54 -15.71 -17.42
N ALA A 155 46.73 -17.02 -17.65
CA ALA A 155 47.90 -17.56 -18.36
C ALA A 155 48.04 -17.00 -19.80
N VAL A 156 46.95 -16.44 -20.34
CA VAL A 156 46.91 -15.80 -21.65
C VAL A 156 46.41 -14.36 -21.44
N PRO A 157 47.14 -13.34 -21.92
CA PRO A 157 46.64 -11.97 -21.93
C PRO A 157 45.26 -11.93 -22.57
N ARG A 158 44.29 -11.24 -21.95
CA ARG A 158 42.98 -11.07 -22.57
C ARG A 158 43.17 -10.44 -23.94
N GLU A 159 42.57 -11.05 -24.96
CA GLU A 159 42.54 -10.45 -26.28
C GLU A 159 41.92 -9.04 -26.17
N PRO A 160 42.52 -8.03 -26.85
CA PRO A 160 41.96 -6.70 -26.87
C PRO A 160 40.49 -6.78 -27.27
N VAL A 161 39.61 -6.24 -26.43
CA VAL A 161 38.17 -6.20 -26.72
C VAL A 161 38.01 -5.49 -28.05
N ARG A 162 37.60 -6.24 -29.08
CA ARG A 162 37.36 -5.66 -30.40
C ARG A 162 36.26 -4.61 -30.24
N PRO A 163 36.42 -3.40 -30.77
CA PRO A 163 35.35 -2.42 -30.76
C PRO A 163 34.10 -3.03 -31.38
N LEU A 164 33.02 -3.06 -30.63
CA LEU A 164 31.71 -3.48 -31.13
C LEU A 164 31.31 -2.47 -32.21
N SER A 165 31.05 -2.97 -33.42
CA SER A 165 30.38 -2.16 -34.43
C SER A 165 29.08 -1.62 -33.83
N PRO A 166 28.75 -0.32 -33.99
CA PRO A 166 27.49 0.21 -33.50
C PRO A 166 26.38 -0.65 -34.09
N ALA A 167 25.52 -1.17 -33.21
CA ALA A 167 24.37 -1.97 -33.61
C ALA A 167 23.63 -1.18 -34.67
N GLY A 168 23.65 -1.69 -35.91
CA GLY A 168 22.88 -1.11 -36.99
C GLY A 168 21.44 -0.99 -36.52
N SER A 169 20.81 0.14 -36.84
CA SER A 169 19.39 0.36 -36.69
C SER A 169 18.63 -0.79 -37.36
N VAL A 170 18.36 -1.85 -36.60
CA VAL A 170 17.43 -2.88 -37.00
C VAL A 170 16.08 -2.23 -36.79
N GLY A 171 15.53 -1.70 -37.88
CA GLY A 171 14.11 -1.41 -38.01
C GLY A 171 13.32 -2.70 -37.76
N SER A 172 13.13 -3.04 -36.48
CA SER A 172 12.12 -3.99 -36.06
C SER A 172 10.81 -3.22 -36.11
N THR A 173 10.16 -3.28 -37.26
CA THR A 173 8.74 -2.98 -37.38
C THR A 173 8.02 -4.01 -36.52
N ILE A 174 7.79 -3.65 -35.24
CA ILE A 174 6.86 -4.37 -34.37
C ILE A 174 5.50 -4.28 -35.07
N ARG A 175 5.08 -5.39 -35.68
CA ARG A 175 3.72 -5.57 -36.16
C ARG A 175 2.83 -5.69 -34.92
N ILE A 176 2.22 -4.57 -34.55
CA ILE A 176 1.08 -4.56 -33.64
C ILE A 176 -0.11 -4.96 -34.52
N ASP A 177 -0.63 -6.18 -34.37
CA ASP A 177 -1.93 -6.54 -34.90
C ASP A 177 -3.01 -5.79 -34.08
N PRO A 178 -3.84 -4.92 -34.69
CA PRO A 178 -4.96 -4.33 -33.98
C PRO A 178 -6.10 -5.36 -33.85
N PRO A 179 -6.75 -5.50 -32.69
CA PRO A 179 -8.08 -6.09 -32.65
C PRO A 179 -9.04 -5.11 -33.34
N GLY A 180 -9.82 -5.63 -34.27
CA GLY A 180 -10.51 -4.84 -35.27
C GLY A 180 -11.41 -3.74 -34.73
N GLU A 181 -11.33 -2.57 -35.37
CA GLU A 181 -12.49 -1.74 -35.67
C GLU A 181 -12.14 -0.85 -36.87
N VAL A 182 -13.07 -0.75 -37.81
CA VAL A 182 -12.91 -0.07 -39.09
C VAL A 182 -12.89 1.44 -38.86
N ALA A 183 -11.74 2.07 -39.07
CA ALA A 183 -11.66 3.51 -39.29
C ALA A 183 -11.08 3.76 -40.68
N THR A 184 -11.96 4.15 -41.59
CA THR A 184 -11.65 4.67 -42.92
C THR A 184 -10.67 5.84 -42.79
N PHE A 185 -9.48 5.72 -43.35
CA PHE A 185 -8.54 6.84 -43.49
C PHE A 185 -9.12 7.86 -44.49
N PRO A 186 -9.10 9.18 -44.19
CA PRO A 186 -9.35 10.18 -45.22
C PRO A 186 -8.18 10.21 -46.23
N SER A 187 -8.52 10.37 -47.50
CA SER A 187 -7.57 10.44 -48.61
C SER A 187 -6.70 11.70 -48.57
N ALA A 188 -5.54 11.62 -49.21
CA ALA A 188 -4.41 12.57 -49.20
C ALA A 188 -4.66 14.00 -49.74
N GLU A 189 -5.92 14.44 -49.89
CA GLU A 189 -6.27 15.80 -50.32
C GLU A 189 -6.63 16.74 -49.15
N GLU A 190 -6.72 16.22 -47.92
CA GLU A 190 -7.03 16.99 -46.71
C GLU A 190 -5.78 17.22 -45.85
N ILE A 191 -4.65 17.55 -46.47
CA ILE A 191 -3.51 18.15 -45.77
C ILE A 191 -3.66 19.67 -45.89
N GLU A 192 -4.63 20.21 -45.16
CA GLU A 192 -4.60 21.64 -44.86
C GLU A 192 -3.41 21.92 -43.95
N ARG A 193 -2.36 22.45 -44.58
CA ARG A 193 -1.52 23.54 -44.08
C ARG A 193 -1.27 23.48 -42.56
N ILE A 194 -0.27 22.70 -42.16
CA ILE A 194 0.36 22.86 -40.84
C ILE A 194 0.95 24.28 -40.81
N GLU A 195 0.30 25.15 -40.05
CA GLU A 195 0.82 26.49 -39.77
C GLU A 195 2.15 26.35 -39.04
N THR A 196 3.21 26.78 -39.72
CA THR A 196 4.54 26.96 -39.16
C THR A 196 4.43 27.86 -37.92
N PHE A 197 4.57 27.27 -36.74
CA PHE A 197 4.69 28.02 -35.50
C PHE A 197 5.88 28.96 -35.61
N ALA A 198 5.62 30.27 -35.64
CA ALA A 198 6.65 31.29 -35.57
C ALA A 198 7.35 31.16 -34.20
N VAL A 199 8.59 30.69 -34.22
CA VAL A 199 9.48 30.70 -33.07
C VAL A 199 9.68 32.15 -32.65
N THR A 200 8.98 32.58 -31.61
CA THR A 200 9.24 33.85 -30.96
C THR A 200 10.61 33.73 -30.29
N PRO A 201 11.62 34.54 -30.64
CA PRO A 201 12.89 34.50 -29.95
C PRO A 201 12.66 34.89 -28.49
N ILE A 202 13.10 34.03 -27.58
CA ILE A 202 13.09 34.27 -26.13
C ILE A 202 13.87 35.57 -25.90
N ARG A 203 13.15 36.63 -25.57
CA ARG A 203 13.73 37.92 -25.20
C ARG A 203 14.43 37.69 -23.86
N ARG A 204 15.77 37.66 -23.88
CA ARG A 204 16.59 37.69 -22.67
C ARG A 204 16.18 38.96 -21.91
N VAL A 205 15.47 38.78 -20.80
CA VAL A 205 15.22 39.86 -19.86
C VAL A 205 16.59 40.17 -19.26
N GLU A 206 17.13 41.31 -19.65
CA GLU A 206 18.25 41.94 -18.95
C GLU A 206 17.69 42.38 -17.61
N GLU A 207 17.82 41.49 -16.62
CA GLU A 207 17.39 41.72 -15.26
C GLU A 207 18.33 42.77 -14.67
N ASP A 208 17.78 43.99 -14.63
CA ASP A 208 18.36 45.15 -13.99
C ASP A 208 18.77 44.77 -12.57
N ALA A 209 20.09 44.70 -12.36
CA ALA A 209 20.72 44.31 -11.12
C ALA A 209 20.55 45.43 -10.08
N SER A 210 19.35 45.54 -9.52
CA SER A 210 19.17 46.13 -8.21
C SER A 210 19.24 45.01 -7.18
N PRO A 211 20.22 44.99 -6.26
CA PRO A 211 20.33 43.95 -5.26
C PRO A 211 19.11 44.03 -4.34
N MET A 212 18.20 43.06 -4.48
CA MET A 212 17.17 42.88 -3.46
C MET A 212 17.86 42.59 -2.12
N PRO A 213 17.42 43.19 -1.01
CA PRO A 213 17.91 42.82 0.30
C PRO A 213 17.52 41.35 0.52
N ILE A 214 18.52 40.48 0.58
CA ILE A 214 18.34 39.11 1.04
C ILE A 214 17.73 39.23 2.44
N ALA A 215 16.44 38.92 2.54
CA ALA A 215 15.79 38.75 3.82
C ALA A 215 16.56 37.63 4.53
N ALA A 216 17.27 38.02 5.59
CA ALA A 216 18.03 37.11 6.43
C ALA A 216 17.15 35.92 6.78
N GLU A 217 17.56 34.73 6.36
CA GLU A 217 17.02 33.50 6.93
C GLU A 217 17.17 33.59 8.45
N PRO A 218 16.14 33.23 9.23
CA PRO A 218 16.28 33.21 10.67
C PRO A 218 17.38 32.22 11.02
N ARG A 219 18.49 32.77 11.48
CA ARG A 219 19.58 32.05 12.12
C ARG A 219 18.96 31.18 13.21
N ILE A 220 19.00 29.87 13.01
CA ILE A 220 18.62 28.90 14.03
C ILE A 220 19.72 28.99 15.08
N ASP A 221 19.44 29.72 16.15
CA ASP A 221 20.31 29.75 17.31
C ASP A 221 20.26 28.36 17.96
N ASP A 222 21.42 27.70 18.01
CA ASP A 222 21.67 26.34 18.53
C ASP A 222 21.57 26.23 20.07
N GLU A 223 20.51 26.78 20.68
CA GLU A 223 20.22 26.61 22.13
C GLU A 223 18.71 26.41 22.41
N ALA A 224 18.00 25.69 21.53
CA ALA A 224 16.63 25.28 21.83
C ALA A 224 16.63 24.10 22.82
N GLU A 225 16.27 24.40 24.06
CA GLU A 225 15.77 23.47 25.07
C GLU A 225 14.87 22.39 24.42
N PRO A 226 15.00 21.09 24.79
CA PRO A 226 14.28 20.02 24.12
C PRO A 226 12.78 20.32 24.09
N PRO A 227 12.09 20.14 22.95
CA PRO A 227 10.70 20.53 22.80
C PRO A 227 9.85 19.84 23.87
N SER A 228 9.14 20.65 24.66
CA SER A 228 8.24 20.13 25.70
C SER A 228 7.12 19.31 25.06
N ILE A 229 6.59 18.35 25.80
CA ILE A 229 5.49 17.47 25.34
C ILE A 229 4.31 18.29 24.82
N ASP A 230 4.02 19.44 25.44
CA ASP A 230 2.94 20.33 25.02
C ASP A 230 3.18 20.92 23.62
N SER A 231 4.42 21.24 23.28
CA SER A 231 4.76 21.74 21.94
C SER A 231 4.58 20.68 20.84
N LEU A 232 4.77 19.41 21.18
CA LEU A 232 4.55 18.28 20.28
C LEU A 232 3.06 18.00 20.09
N LEU A 233 2.26 18.09 21.17
CA LEU A 233 0.81 17.94 21.11
C LEU A 233 0.16 19.05 20.28
N ASP A 234 0.57 20.29 20.51
CA ASP A 234 0.04 21.45 19.79
C ASP A 234 0.39 21.41 18.28
N ARG A 235 1.56 20.86 17.94
CA ARG A 235 1.95 20.61 16.55
C ARG A 235 1.16 19.45 15.92
N LEU A 236 0.84 18.41 16.69
CA LEU A 236 0.02 17.28 16.23
C LEU A 236 -1.41 17.73 15.92
N GLU A 237 -2.02 18.53 16.80
CA GLU A 237 -3.36 19.08 16.62
C GLU A 237 -3.46 20.00 15.40
N ARG A 238 -2.44 20.86 15.18
CA ARG A 238 -2.36 21.66 13.94
C ARG A 238 -2.22 20.79 12.68
N GLY A 239 -1.52 19.66 12.78
CA GLY A 239 -1.35 18.71 11.68
C GLY A 239 -2.66 18.02 11.27
N THR A 240 -3.49 17.61 12.24
CA THR A 240 -4.77 16.94 11.96
C THR A 240 -5.80 17.90 11.38
N LEU A 241 -5.86 19.14 11.88
CA LEU A 241 -6.76 20.19 11.36
C LEU A 241 -6.42 20.57 9.91
N ARG A 242 -5.14 20.62 9.53
CA ARG A 242 -4.73 20.92 8.16
C ARG A 242 -5.11 19.82 7.18
N ARG A 243 -5.05 18.55 7.60
CA ARG A 243 -5.40 17.39 6.77
C ARG A 243 -6.91 17.25 6.54
N GLY A 244 -7.73 17.63 7.52
CA GLY A 244 -9.20 17.64 7.36
C GLY A 244 -9.71 18.67 6.34
N ARG A 245 -8.91 19.71 6.02
CA ARG A 245 -9.30 20.80 5.11
C ARG A 245 -8.89 20.60 3.66
N SER A 246 -8.08 19.58 3.35
CA SER A 246 -7.63 19.30 1.98
C SER A 246 -8.41 18.18 1.27
N ILE A 247 -9.56 17.76 1.83
CA ILE A 247 -10.39 16.66 1.31
C ILE A 247 -11.78 17.17 0.85
N ASN A 248 -12.02 18.49 0.83
CA ASN A 248 -13.14 19.12 0.15
C ASN A 248 -12.61 19.99 -0.99
#